data_AF-A0A662BR09-F1
#
_entry.id   AF-A0A662BR09-F1
#
_cell.length_a   1.000
_cell.length_b   1.000
_cell.length_c   1.000
_cell.angle_alpha   90.00
_cell.angle_beta   90.00
_cell.angle_gamma   90.00
#
_symmetry.space_group_name_H-M   'P 1'
#
loop_
_entity.id
_entity.type
_entity.pdbx_description
1 polymer ?
#
loop_
_entity_poly.entity_id
_entity_poly.type
_entity_poly.pdbx_seq_one_letter_code
_entity_poly.pdbx_strand_id
1 'polypeptide(L)'
;DAFLLIHLLEECLDINQWIQNHVLFVLLIAVLVGIIPESGPHIVFISLFVGGAIPFSVLIANSIVQDGHGAIPLLAESRKSFFLMKLVNVVVGLLVGGTLYFFGI
;
A
#
# COMPACT_ATOMS: atom_id res chain seq x y z
N ASP A 1 -26.89 -2.73 -14.60
CA ASP A 1 -26.43 -2.78 -13.20
C ASP A 1 -25.01 -2.27 -13.09
N ALA A 2 -24.70 -1.44 -12.07
CA ALA A 2 -23.36 -0.85 -11.87
C ALA A 2 -22.24 -1.89 -11.85
N PHE A 3 -22.55 -3.13 -11.45
CA PHE A 3 -21.65 -4.29 -11.49
C PHE A 3 -21.21 -4.69 -12.92
N LEU A 4 -22.13 -4.68 -13.90
CA LEU A 4 -21.79 -4.95 -15.31
C LEU A 4 -20.91 -3.83 -15.89
N LEU A 5 -21.13 -2.60 -15.44
CA LEU A 5 -20.37 -1.43 -15.87
C LEU A 5 -18.94 -1.46 -15.31
N ILE A 6 -18.75 -1.90 -14.06
CA ILE A 6 -17.42 -2.13 -13.46
C ILE A 6 -16.70 -3.28 -14.17
N HIS A 7 -17.37 -4.40 -14.45
CA HIS A 7 -16.77 -5.54 -15.14
C HIS A 7 -16.34 -5.22 -16.58
N LEU A 8 -17.15 -4.44 -17.31
CA LEU A 8 -16.80 -3.96 -18.66
C LEU A 8 -15.66 -2.92 -18.64
N LEU A 9 -15.52 -2.18 -17.54
CA LEU A 9 -14.42 -1.22 -17.37
C LEU A 9 -13.09 -1.92 -17.06
N GLU A 10 -13.13 -3.02 -16.30
CA GLU A 10 -11.97 -3.90 -16.04
C GLU A 10 -11.47 -4.61 -17.31
N GLU A 11 -12.35 -4.96 -18.25
CA GLU A 11 -11.95 -5.46 -19.57
C GLU A 11 -11.37 -4.38 -20.50
N CYS A 12 -11.73 -3.10 -20.32
CA CYS A 12 -11.23 -1.99 -21.16
C CYS A 12 -9.97 -1.30 -20.60
N LEU A 13 -9.70 -1.43 -19.31
CA LEU A 13 -8.54 -0.85 -18.64
C LEU A 13 -7.69 -1.97 -18.08
N ASP A 14 -6.60 -2.29 -18.76
CA ASP A 14 -5.57 -3.28 -18.41
C ASP A 14 -4.77 -2.85 -17.14
N ILE A 15 -5.47 -2.45 -16.07
CA ILE A 15 -4.90 -1.93 -14.82
C ILE A 15 -4.02 -2.98 -14.17
N ASN A 16 -4.46 -4.24 -14.20
CA ASN A 16 -3.65 -5.35 -13.69
C ASN A 16 -2.35 -5.46 -14.47
N GLN A 17 -2.39 -5.40 -15.81
CA GLN A 17 -1.19 -5.45 -16.63
C GLN A 17 -0.28 -4.23 -16.41
N TRP A 18 -0.86 -3.04 -16.24
CA TRP A 18 -0.10 -1.83 -15.90
C TRP A 18 0.58 -1.93 -14.54
N ILE A 19 -0.11 -2.43 -13.52
CA ILE A 19 0.44 -2.66 -12.18
C ILE A 19 1.62 -3.65 -12.25
N GLN A 20 1.46 -4.75 -12.98
CA GLN A 20 2.51 -5.77 -13.15
C GLN A 20 3.74 -5.21 -13.88
N ASN A 21 3.55 -4.28 -14.82
CA ASN A 21 4.66 -3.61 -15.52
C ASN A 21 5.33 -2.50 -14.69
N HIS A 22 4.66 -2.01 -13.63
CA HIS A 22 5.12 -0.86 -12.83
C HIS A 22 5.11 -1.13 -11.32
N VAL A 23 5.38 -2.38 -10.90
CA VAL A 23 5.33 -2.79 -9.49
C VAL A 23 6.14 -1.89 -8.57
N LEU A 24 7.34 -1.46 -8.97
CA LEU A 24 8.17 -0.57 -8.16
C LEU A 24 7.48 0.78 -7.91
N PHE A 25 6.78 1.33 -8.90
CA PHE A 25 6.01 2.56 -8.74
C PHE A 25 4.80 2.35 -7.82
N VAL A 26 4.11 1.22 -7.98
CA VAL A 26 3.00 0.84 -7.10
C VAL A 26 3.47 0.63 -5.66
N LEU A 27 4.65 0.07 -5.44
CA LEU A 27 5.27 -0.07 -4.12
C LEU A 27 5.50 1.30 -3.47
N LEU A 28 6.03 2.28 -4.21
CA LEU A 28 6.21 3.64 -3.70
C LEU A 28 4.87 4.29 -3.34
N ILE A 29 3.84 4.13 -4.18
CA ILE A 29 2.48 4.59 -3.86
C ILE A 29 1.97 3.92 -2.59
N ALA A 30 2.14 2.61 -2.47
CA ALA A 30 1.68 1.85 -1.32
C ALA A 30 2.32 2.33 -0.02
N VAL A 31 3.63 2.62 -0.03
CA VAL A 31 4.34 3.24 1.09
C VAL A 31 3.80 4.64 1.40
N LEU A 32 3.61 5.49 0.40
CA LEU A 32 3.08 6.85 0.61
C LEU A 32 1.66 6.84 1.20
N VAL A 33 0.80 5.96 0.69
CA VAL A 33 -0.57 5.80 1.18
C VAL A 33 -0.59 5.27 2.62
N GLY A 34 0.35 4.40 3.00
CA GLY A 34 0.47 3.89 4.38
C GLY A 34 0.84 4.97 5.41
N ILE A 35 1.29 6.15 4.99
CA ILE A 35 1.55 7.28 5.91
C ILE A 35 0.23 7.84 6.48
N ILE A 36 -0.88 7.68 5.76
CA ILE A 36 -2.20 8.16 6.18
C ILE A 36 -2.63 7.37 7.43
N PRO A 37 -2.92 8.03 8.58
CA PRO A 37 -3.24 7.35 9.83
C PRO A 37 -4.71 6.86 9.86
N GLU A 38 -5.08 6.02 8.88
CA GLU A 38 -6.44 5.50 8.71
C GLU A 38 -6.40 4.11 8.07
N SER A 39 -7.19 3.14 8.57
CA SER A 39 -7.20 1.76 8.05
C SER A 39 -7.81 1.59 6.65
N GLY A 40 -8.66 2.51 6.19
CA GLY A 40 -9.40 2.40 4.92
C GLY A 40 -8.51 2.10 3.72
N PRO A 41 -7.49 2.94 3.42
CA PRO A 41 -6.59 2.71 2.30
C PRO A 41 -5.86 1.35 2.35
N HIS A 42 -5.56 0.82 3.53
CA HIS A 42 -4.89 -0.48 3.68
C HIS A 42 -5.75 -1.66 3.17
N ILE A 43 -7.06 -1.59 3.39
CA ILE A 43 -8.01 -2.62 2.93
C ILE A 43 -8.01 -2.73 1.40
N VAL A 44 -7.77 -1.63 0.70
CA VAL A 44 -7.62 -1.63 -0.77
C VAL A 44 -6.43 -2.48 -1.19
N PHE A 45 -5.27 -2.35 -0.53
CA PHE A 45 -4.09 -3.17 -0.84
C PHE A 45 -4.29 -4.65 -0.51
N ILE A 46 -4.99 -4.98 0.58
CA ILE A 46 -5.37 -6.36 0.88
C ILE A 46 -6.22 -6.93 -0.27
N SER A 47 -7.22 -6.16 -0.72
CA SER A 47 -8.13 -6.58 -1.78
C SER A 47 -7.39 -6.78 -3.11
N LEU A 48 -6.50 -5.85 -3.46
CA LEU A 48 -5.65 -5.95 -4.65
C LEU A 48 -4.70 -7.17 -4.59
N PHE A 49 -4.16 -7.49 -3.42
CA PHE A 49 -3.30 -8.66 -3.25
C PHE A 49 -4.10 -9.96 -3.37
N VAL A 50 -5.25 -10.06 -2.69
CA VAL A 50 -6.14 -11.23 -2.77
C VAL A 50 -6.65 -11.42 -4.20
N GLY A 51 -6.91 -10.32 -4.92
CA GLY A 51 -7.28 -10.34 -6.34
C GLY A 51 -6.12 -10.62 -7.31
N GLY A 52 -4.89 -10.79 -6.81
CA GLY A 52 -3.70 -11.07 -7.63
C GLY A 52 -3.16 -9.87 -8.43
N ALA A 53 -3.67 -8.67 -8.20
CA ALA A 53 -3.27 -7.47 -8.92
C ALA A 53 -1.87 -6.99 -8.49
N ILE A 54 -1.55 -7.04 -7.20
CA ILE A 54 -0.25 -6.64 -6.65
C ILE A 54 0.49 -7.85 -6.03
N PRO A 55 1.85 -7.86 -6.06
CA PRO A 55 2.64 -8.88 -5.39
C PRO A 55 2.72 -8.67 -3.88
N PHE A 56 3.26 -9.66 -3.17
CA PHE A 56 3.35 -9.62 -1.71
C PHE A 56 4.29 -8.53 -1.22
N SER A 57 5.37 -8.23 -1.96
CA SER A 57 6.27 -7.09 -1.66
C SER A 57 5.55 -5.75 -1.51
N VAL A 58 4.53 -5.48 -2.34
CA VAL A 58 3.75 -4.22 -2.26
C VAL A 58 2.86 -4.23 -1.03
N LEU A 59 2.16 -5.35 -0.79
CA LEU A 59 1.27 -5.48 0.37
C LEU A 59 2.04 -5.30 1.68
N ILE A 60 3.15 -6.03 1.85
CA ILE A 60 3.92 -6.00 3.09
C ILE A 60 4.57 -4.65 3.33
N ALA A 61 5.02 -3.96 2.27
CA ALA A 61 5.52 -2.59 2.39
C ALA A 61 4.43 -1.66 2.96
N ASN A 62 3.21 -1.72 2.42
CA ASN A 62 2.09 -0.94 2.94
C ASN A 62 1.71 -1.34 4.37
N SER A 63 1.67 -2.65 4.69
CA SER A 63 1.39 -3.15 6.04
C SER A 63 2.36 -2.64 7.09
N ILE A 64 3.65 -2.50 6.75
CA ILE A 64 4.67 -1.98 7.67
C ILE A 64 4.48 -0.48 7.93
N VAL A 65 4.18 0.28 6.88
CA VAL A 65 4.04 1.75 6.99
C VAL A 65 2.74 2.12 7.68
N GLN A 66 1.74 1.25 7.58
CA GLN A 66 0.41 1.49 8.07
C GLN A 66 0.22 1.11 9.54
N ASP A 67 -0.04 2.11 10.38
CA ASP A 67 -0.23 1.95 11.83
C ASP A 67 -1.71 1.99 12.26
N GLY A 68 -2.62 2.22 11.31
CA GLY A 68 -4.06 2.36 11.57
C GLY A 68 -4.37 3.53 12.51
N HIS A 69 -5.45 3.38 13.29
CA HIS A 69 -5.95 4.43 14.19
C HIS A 69 -5.04 4.68 15.41
N GLY A 70 -4.12 3.76 15.71
CA GLY A 70 -3.15 3.91 16.82
C GLY A 70 -2.21 5.10 16.65
N ALA A 71 -2.03 5.58 15.42
CA ALA A 71 -1.22 6.76 15.14
C ALA A 71 -1.95 8.09 15.42
N ILE A 72 -3.29 8.10 15.53
CA ILE A 72 -4.08 9.31 15.80
C ILE A 72 -3.82 9.85 17.22
N PRO A 73 -3.86 9.03 18.29
CA PRO A 73 -3.46 9.47 19.62
C PRO A 73 -2.02 10.01 19.67
N LEU A 74 -1.07 9.32 19.03
CA LEU A 74 0.32 9.75 18.99
C LEU A 74 0.49 11.09 18.26
N LEU A 75 -0.25 11.29 17.16
CA LEU A 75 -0.28 12.56 16.43
C LEU A 75 -0.85 13.70 17.30
N ALA A 76 -1.86 13.41 18.12
CA ALA A 76 -2.47 14.35 19.05
C ALA A 76 -1.54 14.69 20.23
N GLU A 77 -0.78 13.72 20.74
CA GLU A 77 0.16 13.90 21.86
C GLU A 77 1.46 14.59 21.40
N SER A 78 2.11 14.07 20.37
CA SER A 78 3.39 14.56 19.88
C SER A 78 3.53 14.36 18.37
N ARG A 79 3.34 15.45 17.62
CA ARG A 79 3.59 15.48 16.17
C ARG A 79 5.01 15.04 15.82
N LYS A 80 6.01 15.41 16.62
CA LYS A 80 7.41 15.02 16.38
C LYS A 80 7.57 13.50 16.48
N SER A 81 6.98 12.89 17.50
CA SER A 81 7.04 11.43 17.69
C SER A 81 6.30 10.70 16.57
N PHE A 82 5.14 11.21 16.13
CA PHE A 82 4.40 10.68 14.98
C PHE A 82 5.26 10.68 13.70
N PHE A 83 5.87 11.82 13.35
CA PHE A 83 6.68 11.90 12.14
C PHE A 83 7.95 11.04 12.22
N LEU A 84 8.57 10.94 13.40
CA LEU A 84 9.74 10.07 13.59
C LEU A 84 9.37 8.60 13.43
N MET A 85 8.28 8.16 14.05
CA MET A 85 7.74 6.81 13.88
C MET A 85 7.42 6.52 12.41
N LYS A 86 6.71 7.43 11.73
CA LYS A 86 6.40 7.27 10.30
C LYS A 86 7.63 7.20 9.42
N LEU A 87 8.65 8.01 9.68
CA LEU A 87 9.92 7.93 8.95
C LEU A 87 10.56 6.54 9.11
N VAL A 88 10.62 6.01 10.33
CA VAL A 88 11.15 4.67 10.61
C VAL A 88 10.35 3.62 9.84
N ASN A 89 9.02 3.65 9.92
CA ASN A 89 8.17 2.68 9.25
C ASN A 89 8.31 2.77 7.71
N VAL A 90 8.40 3.97 7.14
CA VAL A 90 8.66 4.18 5.70
C VAL A 90 9.99 3.56 5.28
N VAL A 91 11.06 3.81 6.04
CA VAL A 91 12.39 3.24 5.74
C VAL A 91 12.34 1.71 5.81
N VAL A 92 11.76 1.16 6.87
CA VAL A 92 11.65 -0.31 7.03
C VAL A 92 10.76 -0.90 5.94
N GLY A 93 9.63 -0.28 5.62
CA GLY A 93 8.71 -0.73 4.59
C GLY A 93 9.34 -0.73 3.19
N LEU A 94 10.11 0.32 2.84
CA LEU A 94 10.85 0.38 1.58
C LEU A 94 11.97 -0.66 1.52
N LEU A 95 12.71 -0.87 2.61
CA LEU A 95 13.77 -1.87 2.65
C LEU A 95 13.21 -3.29 2.51
N VAL A 96 12.20 -3.65 3.30
CA VAL A 96 11.59 -4.99 3.28
C VAL A 96 10.88 -5.22 1.95
N GLY A 97 10.00 -4.30 1.54
CA GLY A 97 9.25 -4.40 0.29
C GLY A 97 10.16 -4.42 -0.92
N GLY A 98 11.14 -3.51 -0.99
CA GLY A 98 12.09 -3.43 -2.10
C GLY A 98 12.98 -4.68 -2.20
N THR A 99 13.39 -5.24 -1.05
CA THR A 99 14.14 -6.50 -1.03
C THR A 99 13.29 -7.65 -1.58
N LEU A 100 12.06 -7.80 -1.11
CA LEU A 100 11.15 -8.85 -1.58
C LEU A 100 10.83 -8.70 -3.07
N TYR A 101 10.60 -7.47 -3.52
CA TYR A 101 10.42 -7.17 -4.94
C TYR A 101 11.62 -7.63 -5.78
N PHE A 102 12.84 -7.37 -5.30
CA PHE A 102 14.06 -7.81 -5.99
C PHE A 102 14.19 -9.34 -6.07
N PHE A 103 13.65 -10.07 -5.07
CA PHE A 103 13.55 -11.53 -5.09
C PHE A 103 12.34 -12.06 -5.88
N GLY A 104 11.52 -11.19 -6.47
CA GLY A 104 10.34 -11.58 -7.25
C GLY A 104 9.16 -12.05 -6.40
N ILE A 105 9.08 -11.59 -5.14
CA ILE A 105 8.01 -11.88 -4.18
C ILE A 105 7.07 -10.68 -4.07
#